data_AF-A0A929K5Y7-F1
#
_entry.id   AF-A0A929K5Y7-F1
#
_cell.length_a   1.000
_cell.length_b   1.000
_cell.length_c   1.000
_cell.angle_alpha   90.00
_cell.angle_beta   90.00
_cell.angle_gamma   90.00
#
_symmetry.space_group_name_H-M   'P 1'
#
loop_
_entity.id
_entity.type
_entity.pdbx_description
1 polymer ?
#
loop_
_entity_poly.entity_id
_entity_poly.type
_entity_poly.pdbx_seq_one_letter_code
_entity_poly.pdbx_strand_id
1 'polypeptide(L)'
;MEKIAKEVEEDPKVAELAEEDQRKYGSLTEKARLCVDYSEENSFVAINILRKAGFRVTSTPVSGLSEPELTLGSKSYHGIAEIQQLVESIKEHFK
;
A
#
# COMPACT_ATOMS: atom_id res chain seq x y z
N MET A 1 35.25 3.78 31.40
CA MET A 1 34.92 3.90 29.98
C MET A 1 33.71 3.01 29.73
N GLU A 2 32.55 3.61 29.96
CA GLU A 2 31.22 3.01 29.90
C GLU A 2 30.77 2.95 28.44
N LYS A 3 30.32 1.78 27.95
CA LYS A 3 29.52 1.68 26.73
C LYS A 3 28.39 0.69 26.97
N ILE A 4 27.23 1.28 27.16
CA ILE A 4 25.95 0.68 27.48
C ILE A 4 25.45 0.01 26.20
N ALA A 5 25.45 -1.33 26.14
CA ALA A 5 24.71 -2.07 25.15
C ALA A 5 23.22 -1.94 25.53
N LYS A 6 22.47 -1.11 24.80
CA LYS A 6 21.01 -1.10 24.92
C LYS A 6 20.50 -2.32 24.16
N GLU A 7 20.23 -3.39 24.90
CA GLU A 7 19.27 -4.41 24.50
C GLU A 7 17.93 -3.69 24.26
N VAL A 8 17.48 -3.70 23.00
CA VAL A 8 16.11 -3.38 22.67
C VAL A 8 15.34 -4.63 23.04
N GLU A 9 14.72 -4.64 24.22
CA GLU A 9 13.66 -5.60 24.54
C GLU A 9 12.54 -5.37 23.51
N GLU A 10 12.55 -6.17 22.44
CA GLU A 10 11.43 -6.27 21.53
C GLU A 10 10.27 -6.89 22.31
N ASP A 11 9.36 -6.03 22.77
CA ASP A 11 8.13 -6.42 23.44
C ASP A 11 7.39 -7.42 22.52
N PRO A 12 7.19 -8.68 22.95
CA PRO A 12 6.73 -9.75 22.06
C PRO A 12 5.35 -9.46 21.47
N LYS A 13 4.54 -8.61 22.11
CA LYS A 13 3.25 -8.16 21.58
C LYS A 13 3.38 -7.23 20.38
N VAL A 14 4.45 -6.45 20.29
CA VAL A 14 4.70 -5.54 19.16
C VAL A 14 5.16 -6.32 17.94
N ALA A 15 5.99 -7.35 18.13
CA ALA A 15 6.37 -8.28 17.08
C ALA A 15 5.17 -9.12 16.59
N GLU A 16 4.31 -9.59 17.50
CA GLU A 16 3.12 -10.38 17.15
C GLU A 16 2.07 -9.53 16.41
N LEU A 17 1.84 -8.28 16.83
CA LEU A 17 1.01 -7.33 16.07
C LEU A 17 1.63 -7.05 14.70
N ALA A 18 2.94 -6.83 14.62
CA ALA A 18 3.62 -6.58 13.35
C ALA A 18 3.55 -7.78 12.41
N GLU A 19 3.63 -9.02 12.92
CA GLU A 19 3.46 -10.23 12.12
C GLU A 19 2.01 -10.46 11.67
N GLU A 20 1.02 -10.16 12.51
CA GLU A 20 -0.39 -10.29 12.14
C GLU A 20 -0.80 -9.23 11.10
N ASP A 21 -0.35 -7.98 11.29
CA ASP A 21 -0.43 -6.93 10.28
C ASP A 21 0.32 -7.38 9.02
N GLN A 22 1.57 -7.84 9.11
CA GLN A 22 2.36 -8.24 7.95
C GLN A 22 1.77 -9.45 7.21
N ARG A 23 1.09 -10.38 7.88
CA ARG A 23 0.37 -11.49 7.22
C ARG A 23 -0.91 -11.01 6.53
N LYS A 24 -1.66 -10.10 7.16
CA LYS A 24 -2.91 -9.56 6.63
C LYS A 24 -2.67 -8.57 5.48
N TYR A 25 -1.70 -7.67 5.64
CA TYR A 25 -1.21 -6.74 4.62
C TYR A 25 -0.33 -7.42 3.57
N GLY A 26 0.43 -8.46 3.92
CA GLY A 26 1.19 -9.28 2.97
C GLY A 26 0.27 -9.88 1.89
N SER A 27 -0.85 -10.48 2.32
CA SER A 27 -1.85 -11.05 1.41
C SER A 27 -2.55 -10.01 0.52
N LEU A 28 -2.74 -8.77 1.00
CA LEU A 28 -3.32 -7.67 0.22
C LEU A 28 -2.30 -7.05 -0.75
N THR A 29 -1.06 -6.86 -0.30
CA THR A 29 0.03 -6.30 -1.11
C THR A 29 0.49 -7.24 -2.22
N GLU A 30 0.38 -8.55 -2.05
CA GLU A 30 0.65 -9.52 -3.10
C GLU A 30 -0.41 -9.55 -4.22
N LYS A 31 -1.56 -8.90 -4.01
CA LYS A 31 -2.70 -8.91 -4.96
C LYS A 31 -3.02 -7.55 -5.58
N ALA A 32 -2.23 -6.53 -5.30
CA ALA A 32 -2.42 -5.18 -5.84
C ALA A 32 -1.63 -5.00 -7.16
N ARG A 33 -2.34 -4.80 -8.27
CA ARG A 33 -1.75 -4.45 -9.57
C ARG A 33 -2.26 -3.08 -10.01
N LEU A 34 -1.34 -2.14 -10.24
CA LEU A 34 -1.69 -0.80 -10.70
C LEU A 34 -1.33 -0.64 -12.18
N CYS A 35 -2.30 -0.37 -13.05
CA CYS A 35 -2.08 0.01 -14.43
C CYS A 35 -2.05 1.54 -14.54
N VAL A 36 -1.07 2.07 -15.25
CA VAL A 36 -0.82 3.53 -15.35
C VAL A 36 -0.29 3.88 -16.72
N ASP A 37 -0.59 5.08 -17.20
CA ASP A 37 0.21 5.71 -18.24
C ASP A 37 1.19 6.69 -17.58
N TYR A 38 2.50 6.43 -17.65
CA TYR A 38 3.50 7.27 -16.97
C TYR A 38 3.65 8.66 -17.62
N SER A 39 3.05 8.92 -18.79
CA SER A 39 2.95 10.29 -19.30
C SER A 39 1.95 11.14 -18.53
N GLU A 40 1.03 10.51 -17.80
CA GLU A 40 -0.04 11.18 -17.08
C GLU A 40 0.36 11.48 -15.63
N GLU A 41 0.13 12.72 -15.19
CA GLU A 41 0.40 13.15 -13.81
C GLU A 41 -0.38 12.30 -12.79
N ASN A 42 -1.62 11.94 -13.12
CA ASN A 42 -2.50 11.12 -12.30
C ASN A 42 -1.84 9.78 -11.92
N SER A 43 -1.05 9.18 -12.79
CA SER A 43 -0.36 7.92 -12.51
C SER A 43 0.59 8.01 -11.31
N PHE A 44 1.33 9.12 -11.18
CA PHE A 44 2.22 9.34 -10.05
C PHE A 44 1.45 9.63 -8.75
N VAL A 45 0.29 10.29 -8.85
CA VAL A 45 -0.60 10.56 -7.72
C VAL A 45 -1.13 9.24 -7.15
N ALA A 46 -1.61 8.32 -7.99
CA ALA A 46 -2.10 7.00 -7.55
C ALA A 46 -1.04 6.21 -6.81
N ILE A 47 0.18 6.15 -7.36
CA ILE A 47 1.31 5.44 -6.75
C ILE A 47 1.62 6.01 -5.36
N ASN A 48 1.62 7.35 -5.24
CA ASN A 48 1.90 8.01 -3.96
C ASN A 48 0.81 7.78 -2.91
N ILE A 49 -0.46 7.79 -3.31
CA ILE A 49 -1.60 7.49 -2.41
C ILE A 49 -1.44 6.08 -1.83
N LEU A 50 -1.19 5.09 -2.69
CA LEU A 50 -1.04 3.71 -2.28
C LEU A 50 0.20 3.47 -1.41
N ARG A 51 1.36 4.06 -1.75
CA ARG A 51 2.56 3.97 -0.90
C ARG A 51 2.35 4.59 0.48
N LYS A 52 1.71 5.76 0.56
CA LYS A 52 1.38 6.41 1.84
C LYS A 52 0.43 5.58 2.69
N ALA A 53 -0.33 4.68 2.08
CA ALA A 53 -1.22 3.75 2.74
C ALA A 53 -0.55 2.40 3.08
N GLY A 54 0.77 2.29 2.88
CA GLY A 54 1.52 1.07 3.21
C GLY A 54 1.44 -0.02 2.12
N PHE A 55 0.83 0.25 0.97
CA PHE A 55 0.79 -0.73 -0.11
C PHE A 55 2.15 -0.83 -0.80
N ARG A 56 2.58 -2.07 -1.03
CA ARG A 56 3.63 -2.37 -2.00
C ARG A 56 3.04 -2.28 -3.40
N VAL A 57 3.39 -1.23 -4.12
CA VAL A 57 2.83 -0.95 -5.45
C VAL A 57 3.73 -1.55 -6.53
N THR A 58 3.18 -2.44 -7.34
CA THR A 58 3.78 -2.84 -8.62
C THR A 58 2.92 -2.24 -9.74
N SER A 59 3.51 -1.36 -10.55
CA SER A 59 2.81 -0.67 -11.62
C SER A 59 3.17 -1.22 -13.00
N THR A 60 2.16 -1.44 -13.85
CA THR A 60 2.28 -1.85 -15.26
C THR A 60 2.00 -0.65 -16.15
N PRO A 61 2.91 -0.24 -17.05
CA PRO A 61 2.64 0.80 -18.03
C PRO A 61 1.59 0.33 -19.06
N VAL A 62 0.57 1.14 -19.31
CA VAL A 62 -0.45 0.92 -20.33
C VAL A 62 -0.65 2.23 -21.08
N SER A 63 -0.24 2.27 -22.35
CA SER A 63 -0.36 3.47 -23.18
C SER A 63 -1.81 3.79 -23.54
N GLY A 64 -2.16 5.07 -23.47
CA GLY A 64 -3.51 5.54 -23.80
C GLY A 64 -4.51 5.39 -22.64
N LEU A 65 -4.02 5.08 -21.44
CA LEU A 65 -4.82 5.04 -20.23
C LEU A 65 -4.93 6.45 -19.64
N SER A 66 -6.12 7.05 -19.70
CA SER A 66 -6.34 8.42 -19.20
C SER A 66 -6.34 8.52 -17.66
N GLU A 67 -6.59 7.42 -16.96
CA GLU A 67 -6.67 7.38 -15.50
C GLU A 67 -6.07 6.07 -14.95
N PRO A 68 -5.42 6.10 -13.78
CA PRO A 68 -4.83 4.91 -13.18
C PRO A 68 -5.91 3.88 -12.83
N GLU A 69 -5.61 2.60 -13.03
CA GLU A 69 -6.50 1.50 -12.66
C GLU A 69 -5.81 0.60 -11.64
N LEU A 70 -6.40 0.45 -10.47
CA LEU A 70 -5.91 -0.45 -9.43
C LEU A 70 -6.79 -1.70 -9.37
N THR A 71 -6.20 -2.86 -9.57
CA THR A 71 -6.83 -4.15 -9.28
C THR A 71 -6.33 -4.67 -7.94
N LEU A 72 -7.25 -5.01 -7.03
CA LEU A 72 -6.96 -5.62 -5.74
C LEU A 72 -7.83 -6.88 -5.58
N GLY A 73 -7.22 -8.05 -5.80
CA GLY A 73 -7.96 -9.32 -5.80
C GLY A 73 -8.96 -9.40 -6.95
N SER A 74 -10.27 -9.44 -6.65
CA SER A 74 -11.36 -9.47 -7.64
C SER A 74 -12.03 -8.13 -7.88
N LYS A 75 -11.52 -7.06 -7.27
CA LYS A 75 -12.06 -5.70 -7.40
C LYS A 75 -11.12 -4.82 -8.20
N SER A 76 -11.69 -3.95 -9.00
CA SER A 76 -10.97 -2.92 -9.76
C SER A 76 -11.48 -1.54 -9.32
N TYR A 77 -10.56 -0.59 -9.30
CA TYR A 77 -10.78 0.80 -8.89
C TYR A 77 -10.17 1.69 -9.98
N HIS A 78 -10.96 2.63 -10.49
CA HIS A 78 -10.60 3.44 -11.64
C HIS A 78 -10.46 4.91 -11.22
N GLY A 79 -9.32 5.49 -11.55
CA GLY A 79 -8.99 6.87 -11.23
C GLY A 79 -8.57 7.10 -9.78
N ILE A 80 -8.18 8.34 -9.53
CA ILE A 80 -7.60 8.75 -8.24
C ILE A 80 -8.63 8.73 -7.12
N ALA A 81 -9.85 9.18 -7.40
CA ALA A 81 -10.90 9.28 -6.39
C ALA A 81 -11.24 7.91 -5.80
N GLU A 82 -11.42 6.87 -6.62
CA GLU A 82 -11.74 5.53 -6.13
C GLU A 82 -10.57 4.90 -5.37
N ILE A 83 -9.34 5.07 -5.87
CA ILE A 83 -8.13 4.60 -5.18
C ILE A 83 -8.00 5.27 -3.79
N GLN A 84 -8.31 6.56 -3.70
CA GLN A 84 -8.27 7.29 -2.44
C GLN A 84 -9.35 6.81 -1.47
N GLN A 85 -10.59 6.62 -1.92
CA GLN A 85 -11.67 6.08 -1.10
C GLN A 85 -11.36 4.67 -0.59
N LEU A 86 -10.74 3.81 -1.41
CA LEU A 86 -10.27 2.50 -0.98
C LEU A 86 -9.28 2.63 0.17
N VAL A 87 -8.27 3.49 0.02
CA VAL A 87 -7.26 3.72 1.04
C VAL A 87 -7.87 4.24 2.33
N GLU A 88 -8.82 5.18 2.25
CA GLU A 88 -9.53 5.71 3.41
C GLU A 88 -10.36 4.61 4.10
N SER A 89 -11.13 3.84 3.33
CA SER A 89 -11.94 2.73 3.85
C SER A 89 -11.08 1.70 4.59
N ILE A 90 -9.90 1.39 4.06
CA ILE A 90 -8.96 0.48 4.71
C ILE A 90 -8.44 1.10 6.00
N LYS A 91 -8.00 2.37 5.99
CA LYS A 91 -7.54 3.04 7.20
C LYS A 91 -8.59 3.10 8.31
N GLU A 92 -9.86 3.30 7.96
CA GLU A 92 -10.95 3.31 8.94
C GLU A 92 -11.26 1.93 9.52
N HIS A 93 -11.11 0.87 8.71
CA HIS A 93 -11.39 -0.50 9.14
C HIS A 93 -10.34 -1.07 10.11
N PHE A 94 -9.15 -0.48 10.16
CA PHE A 94 -8.02 -0.92 10.99
C PHE A 94 -7.64 0.11 12.07
N LYS A 95 -8.56 1.03 12.40
CA LYS A 95 -8.36 2.07 13.42
C LYS A 95 -8.78 1.62 14.82
#